data_AF-A0A8H6DUT8-F1
#
_entry.id   AF-A0A8H6DUT8-F1
#
_cell.length_a   1.000
_cell.length_b   1.000
_cell.length_c   1.000
_cell.angle_alpha   90.00
_cell.angle_beta   90.00
_cell.angle_gamma   90.00
#
_symmetry.space_group_name_H-M   'P 1'
#
loop_
_entity.id
_entity.type
_entity.pdbx_description
1 polymer ?
#
loop_
_entity_poly.entity_id
_entity_poly.type
_entity_poly.pdbx_seq_one_letter_code
_entity_poly.pdbx_strand_id
1 'polypeptide(L)'
;MDAASRVLAQPVPPSLSKSYRARADRGGVPHTTLHHRARGRRSIEEKARSQQYLAPYEEDALVHFLLQMSDLGQLVRIKYIRFLAFCVTRQRSKTDRPLKPPGKNWTQGFEKRHPETQARRVKALDWNRHERNIYWKVTHWFEVIGRLLRDPAISKENVYNMDETGVMLSMLGKDDMRDYRGARVKRTMVTAIECISGDGRYLNPMIIWPATTHRSNWTTFPTPGWQYACSDTGYTDSYISLQWLQRTFDPETKERAGGKPRVLVCDGFGTHETLEVLEFCFANNIVLCRLPSHTSHKLQPCDVAVFSPLKAAYREQAERLERGGVNTIGKEHFTSLYSPARKKAFTSKNIIAGFAASGLFPFNPDRVLRSMPKPLADLTIVKADEINVETCDQSEVPLTPVTPVSEQGLVSLRNTIIEQDSSTLNEASKQRLERHLHKLVKAAQLSFAKGALQQNHIQFLLTVNNEAKVRRSTKSLVLGKAKVMGYEELVEAREKRIEKDAAQKAKGQGKRGRKRTSAAVEDDTAEPKTKAKRVTEEPQPSITLATTSTVAAVVGIETAPAPWRAPVARMY
;
A
#
# COMPACT_ATOMS: atom_id res chain seq x y z
N MET A 1 -11.53 43.57 29.04
CA MET A 1 -12.42 44.14 30.07
C MET A 1 -13.72 44.58 29.41
N ASP A 2 -14.87 44.30 30.02
CA ASP A 2 -16.16 44.81 29.56
C ASP A 2 -16.29 46.34 29.78
N ALA A 3 -17.38 46.93 29.30
CA ALA A 3 -17.61 48.38 29.43
C ALA A 3 -17.73 48.84 30.90
N ALA A 4 -18.45 48.09 31.75
CA ALA A 4 -18.66 48.48 33.14
C ALA A 4 -17.33 48.46 33.93
N SER A 5 -16.50 47.43 33.73
CA SER A 5 -15.18 47.37 34.36
C SER A 5 -14.24 48.49 33.90
N ARG A 6 -14.28 48.87 32.62
CA ARG A 6 -13.54 50.04 32.13
C ARG A 6 -13.99 51.35 32.79
N VAL A 7 -15.29 51.57 32.93
CA VAL A 7 -15.86 52.75 33.61
C VAL A 7 -15.54 52.77 35.12
N LEU A 8 -15.40 51.61 35.77
CA LEU A 8 -14.91 51.50 37.15
C LEU A 8 -13.40 51.74 37.30
N ALA A 9 -12.60 51.34 36.31
CA ALA A 9 -11.14 51.54 36.31
C ALA A 9 -10.72 52.98 35.95
N GLN A 10 -11.54 53.74 35.23
CA GLN A 10 -11.25 55.15 34.91
C GLN A 10 -11.19 56.04 36.18
N PRO A 11 -10.22 56.96 36.28
CA PRO A 11 -10.18 57.93 37.36
C PRO A 11 -11.36 58.92 37.30
N VAL A 12 -11.83 59.33 38.48
CA VAL A 12 -12.92 60.31 38.64
C VAL A 12 -12.30 61.70 38.84
N PRO A 13 -12.59 62.69 37.98
CA PRO A 13 -12.12 64.06 38.16
C PRO A 13 -12.61 64.69 39.48
N PRO A 14 -11.85 65.60 40.12
CA PRO A 14 -12.25 66.24 41.37
C PRO A 14 -13.58 67.00 41.30
N SER A 15 -13.96 67.49 40.12
CA SER A 15 -15.17 68.26 39.84
C SER A 15 -16.46 67.44 39.69
N LEU A 16 -16.42 66.11 39.84
CA LEU A 16 -17.56 65.22 39.61
C LEU A 16 -17.89 64.33 40.82
N SER A 17 -19.20 64.09 41.00
CA SER A 17 -19.72 63.19 42.02
C SER A 17 -19.11 61.79 41.88
N LYS A 18 -18.57 61.25 42.99
CA LYS A 18 -18.02 59.88 43.07
C LYS A 18 -19.11 58.79 42.98
N SER A 19 -20.38 59.16 42.91
CA SER A 19 -21.52 58.22 42.86
C SER A 19 -21.50 57.32 41.61
N TYR A 20 -22.01 56.09 41.75
CA TYR A 20 -22.14 55.17 40.62
C TYR A 20 -23.03 55.74 39.50
N ARG A 21 -23.98 56.63 39.80
CA ARG A 21 -24.87 57.25 38.80
C ARG A 21 -24.11 58.18 37.86
N ALA A 22 -23.40 59.17 38.39
CA ALA A 22 -22.56 60.06 37.57
C ALA A 22 -21.50 59.31 36.74
N ARG A 23 -20.97 58.18 37.27
CA ARG A 23 -20.05 57.31 36.52
C ARG A 23 -20.74 56.48 35.44
N ALA A 24 -21.94 55.98 35.70
CA ALA A 24 -22.77 55.24 34.75
C ALA A 24 -23.17 56.12 33.55
N ASP A 25 -23.66 57.33 33.84
CA ASP A 25 -24.12 58.30 32.85
C ASP A 25 -22.94 58.77 31.96
N ARG A 26 -21.79 59.12 32.55
CA ARG A 26 -20.54 59.42 31.81
C ARG A 26 -20.04 58.23 30.97
N GLY A 27 -20.25 57.01 31.45
CA GLY A 27 -19.74 55.79 30.86
C GLY A 27 -20.61 55.17 29.77
N GLY A 28 -21.85 55.65 29.57
CA GLY A 28 -22.83 55.00 28.69
C GLY A 28 -23.24 53.59 29.14
N VAL A 29 -23.16 53.29 30.45
CA VAL A 29 -23.41 51.96 31.02
C VAL A 29 -24.53 52.06 32.06
N PRO A 30 -25.58 51.22 32.02
CA PRO A 30 -26.67 51.27 33.00
C PRO A 30 -26.18 51.19 34.46
N HIS A 31 -26.71 52.07 35.31
CA HIS A 31 -26.35 52.20 36.73
C HIS A 31 -26.36 50.87 37.49
N THR A 32 -27.38 50.04 37.26
CA THR A 32 -27.52 48.71 37.88
C THR A 32 -26.39 47.76 37.48
N THR A 33 -25.96 47.78 36.20
CA THR A 33 -24.83 46.99 35.69
C THR A 33 -23.51 47.44 36.32
N LEU A 34 -23.30 48.75 36.45
CA LEU A 34 -22.09 49.31 37.07
C LEU A 34 -22.01 48.96 38.56
N HIS A 35 -23.11 49.15 39.31
CA HIS A 35 -23.23 48.81 40.72
C HIS A 35 -23.05 47.31 40.98
N HIS A 36 -23.60 46.45 40.11
CA HIS A 36 -23.37 45.00 40.18
C HIS A 36 -21.90 44.63 39.92
N ARG A 37 -21.22 45.24 38.94
CA ARG A 37 -19.79 44.99 38.69
C ARG A 37 -18.93 45.44 39.87
N ALA A 38 -19.24 46.59 40.46
CA ALA A 38 -18.54 47.11 41.65
C ALA A 38 -18.71 46.19 42.88
N ARG A 39 -19.85 45.49 43.00
CA ARG A 39 -20.09 44.42 43.99
C ARG A 39 -19.58 43.03 43.54
N GLY A 40 -18.56 42.97 42.68
CA GLY A 40 -17.88 41.74 42.29
C GLY A 40 -18.66 40.78 41.38
N ARG A 41 -19.85 41.15 40.89
CA ARG A 41 -20.62 40.32 39.95
C ARG A 41 -19.92 40.33 38.59
N ARG A 42 -19.46 39.16 38.13
CA ARG A 42 -18.87 38.95 36.78
C ARG A 42 -19.80 39.47 35.67
N SER A 43 -19.23 39.82 34.52
CA SER A 43 -20.02 40.19 33.33
C SER A 43 -20.83 39.00 32.80
N ILE A 44 -21.87 39.27 32.01
CA ILE A 44 -22.65 38.21 31.35
C ILE A 44 -21.76 37.45 30.37
N GLU A 45 -20.85 38.15 29.68
CA GLU A 45 -19.86 37.58 28.76
C GLU A 45 -18.83 36.71 29.51
N GLU A 46 -18.32 37.18 30.65
CA GLU A 46 -17.38 36.43 31.50
C GLU A 46 -18.03 35.18 32.09
N LYS A 47 -19.29 35.30 32.56
CA LYS A 47 -20.07 34.15 33.02
C LYS A 47 -20.29 33.16 31.88
N ALA A 48 -20.71 33.63 30.71
CA ALA A 48 -20.90 32.79 29.52
C ALA A 48 -19.61 32.09 29.10
N ARG A 49 -18.46 32.80 29.09
CA ARG A 49 -17.12 32.22 28.85
C ARG A 49 -16.78 31.12 29.85
N SER A 50 -17.02 31.35 31.14
CA SER A 50 -16.84 30.31 32.18
C SER A 50 -17.86 29.16 32.13
N GLN A 51 -18.85 29.22 31.21
CA GLN A 51 -19.84 28.19 30.95
C GLN A 51 -19.73 27.62 29.51
N GLN A 52 -18.70 27.98 28.75
CA GLN A 52 -18.42 27.34 27.46
C GLN A 52 -17.95 25.89 27.65
N TYR A 53 -18.25 25.04 26.67
CA TYR A 53 -17.81 23.63 26.67
C TYR A 53 -16.28 23.52 26.56
N LEU A 54 -15.68 24.39 25.74
CA LEU A 54 -14.25 24.58 25.58
C LEU A 54 -13.82 25.89 26.25
N ALA A 55 -12.63 25.92 26.84
CA ALA A 55 -11.96 27.15 27.24
C ALA A 55 -11.55 27.97 25.99
N PRO A 56 -11.27 29.29 26.11
CA PRO A 56 -10.91 30.12 24.94
C PRO A 56 -9.76 29.52 24.11
N TYR A 57 -8.63 29.18 24.76
CA TYR A 57 -7.47 28.57 24.08
C TYR A 57 -7.76 27.20 23.43
N GLU A 58 -8.77 26.47 23.92
CA GLU A 58 -9.23 25.21 23.32
C GLU A 58 -10.14 25.46 22.10
N GLU A 59 -10.93 26.54 22.08
CA GLU A 59 -11.64 26.99 20.88
C GLU A 59 -10.66 27.53 19.84
N ASP A 60 -9.70 28.37 20.24
CA ASP A 60 -8.68 28.94 19.36
C ASP A 60 -7.87 27.84 18.65
N ALA A 61 -7.44 26.81 19.38
CA ALA A 61 -6.77 25.63 18.82
C ALA A 61 -7.64 24.85 17.82
N LEU A 62 -8.95 24.76 18.06
CA LEU A 62 -9.90 24.14 17.14
C LEU A 62 -10.14 25.00 15.90
N VAL A 63 -10.19 26.33 16.02
CA VAL A 63 -10.25 27.27 14.88
C VAL A 63 -9.02 27.11 14.00
N HIS A 64 -7.82 27.16 14.58
CA HIS A 64 -6.57 26.96 13.85
C HIS A 64 -6.53 25.62 13.10
N PHE A 65 -6.96 24.52 13.74
CA PHE A 65 -7.05 23.22 13.07
C PHE A 65 -8.05 23.22 11.91
N LEU A 66 -9.25 23.79 12.08
CA LEU A 66 -10.26 23.84 11.02
C LEU A 66 -9.81 24.69 9.82
N LEU A 67 -9.16 25.83 10.06
CA LEU A 67 -8.59 26.67 9.02
C LEU A 67 -7.44 25.97 8.28
N GLN A 68 -6.48 25.37 9.02
CA GLN A 68 -5.37 24.61 8.45
C GLN A 68 -5.87 23.45 7.57
N MET A 69 -6.85 22.69 8.05
CA MET A 69 -7.45 21.60 7.28
C MET A 69 -8.19 22.11 6.04
N SER A 70 -8.91 23.23 6.14
CA SER A 70 -9.58 23.87 4.99
C SER A 70 -8.58 24.29 3.90
N ASP A 71 -7.49 24.97 4.29
CA ASP A 71 -6.41 25.38 3.38
C ASP A 71 -5.79 24.17 2.68
N LEU A 72 -5.57 23.05 3.39
CA LEU A 72 -5.02 21.79 2.86
C LEU A 72 -6.01 21.00 1.95
N GLY A 73 -7.08 21.64 1.50
CA GLY A 73 -8.13 21.01 0.69
C GLY A 73 -8.95 19.96 1.47
N GLN A 74 -8.91 19.97 2.79
CA GLN A 74 -9.49 18.95 3.66
C GLN A 74 -10.68 19.49 4.48
N LEU A 75 -11.85 19.52 3.82
CA LEU A 75 -13.09 20.10 4.35
C LEU A 75 -13.77 19.21 5.40
N VAL A 76 -13.49 19.50 6.67
CA VAL A 76 -14.15 18.89 7.83
C VAL A 76 -15.67 19.11 7.77
N ARG A 77 -16.45 18.03 7.71
CA ARG A 77 -17.93 18.11 7.70
C ARG A 77 -18.43 18.66 9.05
N ILE A 78 -19.34 19.64 9.05
CA ILE A 78 -19.88 20.31 10.26
C ILE A 78 -20.25 19.34 11.38
N LYS A 79 -20.87 18.19 11.04
CA LYS A 79 -21.26 17.13 12.00
C LYS A 79 -20.10 16.56 12.84
N TYR A 80 -18.85 16.71 12.40
CA TYR A 80 -17.63 16.25 13.07
C TYR A 80 -17.02 17.28 14.02
N ILE A 81 -17.28 18.58 13.84
CA ILE A 81 -16.66 19.66 14.63
C ILE A 81 -16.89 19.48 16.15
N ARG A 82 -18.10 19.06 16.55
CA ARG A 82 -18.41 18.75 17.96
C ARG A 82 -17.59 17.58 18.54
N PHE A 83 -17.18 16.62 17.72
CA PHE A 83 -16.39 15.47 18.15
C PHE A 83 -14.89 15.81 18.21
N LEU A 84 -14.41 16.68 17.31
CA LEU A 84 -13.09 17.31 17.43
C LEU A 84 -13.00 18.15 18.71
N ALA A 85 -14.02 18.95 19.03
CA ALA A 85 -14.11 19.65 20.31
C ALA A 85 -14.06 18.68 21.52
N PHE A 86 -14.78 17.55 21.45
CA PHE A 86 -14.68 16.50 22.48
C PHE A 86 -13.25 15.93 22.59
N CYS A 87 -12.54 15.79 21.48
CA CYS A 87 -11.13 15.34 21.48
C CYS A 87 -10.19 16.34 22.16
N VAL A 88 -10.36 17.65 21.97
CA VAL A 88 -9.56 18.66 22.69
C VAL A 88 -9.69 18.45 24.21
N THR A 89 -10.91 18.24 24.71
CA THR A 89 -11.13 18.00 26.16
C THR A 89 -10.49 16.70 26.68
N ARG A 90 -9.99 15.79 25.83
CA ARG A 90 -9.23 14.61 26.27
C ARG A 90 -7.89 14.96 26.92
N GLN A 91 -7.35 16.17 26.73
CA GLN A 91 -6.15 16.62 27.44
C GLN A 91 -6.43 17.13 28.87
N ARG A 92 -7.70 17.34 29.24
CA ARG A 92 -8.07 17.71 30.61
C ARG A 92 -7.90 16.55 31.60
N SER A 93 -7.84 16.92 32.88
CA SER A 93 -7.94 16.05 34.04
C SER A 93 -9.14 15.09 33.95
N LYS A 94 -9.13 14.01 34.72
CA LYS A 94 -10.28 13.08 34.77
C LYS A 94 -11.53 13.69 35.41
N THR A 95 -11.40 14.77 36.19
CA THR A 95 -12.50 15.48 36.86
C THR A 95 -13.14 16.54 35.97
N ASP A 96 -12.36 17.26 35.16
CA ASP A 96 -12.83 18.40 34.36
C ASP A 96 -13.13 18.03 32.90
N ARG A 97 -12.96 16.75 32.55
CA ARG A 97 -13.30 16.20 31.23
C ARG A 97 -14.80 15.87 31.16
N PRO A 98 -15.55 16.44 30.19
CA PRO A 98 -16.95 16.08 29.98
C PRO A 98 -17.07 14.61 29.51
N LEU A 99 -18.14 13.94 29.92
CA LEU A 99 -18.38 12.53 29.57
C LEU A 99 -18.95 12.31 28.16
N LYS A 100 -19.43 13.38 27.49
CA LYS A 100 -20.13 13.32 26.20
C LYS A 100 -19.76 14.51 25.31
N PRO A 101 -19.76 14.36 23.96
CA PRO A 101 -19.61 15.47 23.03
C PRO A 101 -20.67 16.57 23.20
N PRO A 102 -20.44 17.79 22.70
CA PRO A 102 -21.43 18.86 22.68
C PRO A 102 -22.74 18.49 21.97
N GLY A 103 -23.82 19.14 22.40
CA GLY A 103 -25.13 19.07 21.75
C GLY A 103 -25.09 19.58 20.31
N LYS A 104 -26.05 19.15 19.47
CA LYS A 104 -26.08 19.45 18.02
C LYS A 104 -25.94 20.95 17.69
N ASN A 105 -26.52 21.82 18.52
CA ASN A 105 -26.56 23.27 18.28
C ASN A 105 -25.25 23.98 18.68
N TRP A 106 -24.30 23.31 19.35
CA TRP A 106 -23.05 23.93 19.80
C TRP A 106 -22.21 24.44 18.63
N THR A 107 -22.20 23.74 17.49
CA THR A 107 -21.45 24.15 16.29
C THR A 107 -21.98 25.45 15.68
N GLN A 108 -23.30 25.67 15.71
CA GLN A 108 -23.89 26.96 15.31
C GLN A 108 -23.50 28.09 16.28
N GLY A 109 -23.34 27.78 17.56
CA GLY A 109 -22.83 28.72 18.55
C GLY A 109 -21.35 29.05 18.33
N PHE A 110 -20.54 28.06 17.93
CA PHE A 110 -19.11 28.19 17.61
C PHE A 110 -18.91 29.02 16.33
N GLU A 111 -19.63 28.72 15.26
CA GLU A 111 -19.63 29.50 14.00
C GLU A 111 -20.03 30.98 14.21
N LYS A 112 -20.94 31.25 15.16
CA LYS A 112 -21.29 32.61 15.60
C LYS A 112 -20.23 33.31 16.47
N ARG A 113 -19.25 32.59 17.02
CA ARG A 113 -18.12 33.15 17.76
C ARG A 113 -16.89 33.39 16.88
N HIS A 114 -16.70 32.55 15.87
CA HIS A 114 -15.52 32.49 15.00
C HIS A 114 -15.95 32.56 13.52
N PRO A 115 -16.37 33.74 13.00
CA PRO A 115 -16.94 33.88 11.65
C PRO A 115 -16.04 33.42 10.50
N GLU A 116 -14.73 33.41 10.71
CA GLU A 116 -13.73 32.85 9.81
C GLU A 116 -13.91 31.34 9.55
N THR A 117 -14.63 30.62 10.43
CA THR A 117 -14.97 29.19 10.26
C THR A 117 -16.28 28.94 9.50
N GLN A 118 -16.88 29.97 8.88
CA GLN A 118 -18.19 29.91 8.22
C GLN A 118 -18.32 28.75 7.22
N ALA A 119 -19.39 27.96 7.36
CA ALA A 119 -19.64 26.79 6.55
C ALA A 119 -19.97 27.14 5.08
N ARG A 120 -19.16 26.63 4.14
CA ARG A 120 -19.38 26.81 2.69
C ARG A 120 -19.95 25.54 2.05
N ARG A 121 -21.05 25.68 1.29
CA ARG A 121 -21.61 24.58 0.47
C ARG A 121 -20.86 24.48 -0.85
N VAL A 122 -19.91 23.54 -0.93
CA VAL A 122 -19.24 23.20 -2.19
C VAL A 122 -20.26 22.68 -3.20
N LYS A 123 -20.33 23.32 -4.38
CA LYS A 123 -21.00 22.74 -5.56
C LYS A 123 -20.08 21.69 -6.18
N ALA A 124 -20.64 20.58 -6.67
CA ALA A 124 -19.89 19.67 -7.52
C ALA A 124 -19.35 20.47 -8.73
N LEU A 125 -18.04 20.40 -8.95
CA LEU A 125 -17.40 21.09 -10.06
C LEU A 125 -17.50 20.23 -11.32
N ASP A 126 -17.86 20.88 -12.43
CA ASP A 126 -17.95 20.27 -13.75
C ASP A 126 -16.59 19.68 -14.19
N TRP A 127 -16.63 18.44 -14.69
CA TRP A 127 -15.47 17.70 -15.18
C TRP A 127 -14.74 18.45 -16.30
N ASN A 128 -15.47 19.07 -17.22
CA ASN A 128 -14.88 19.79 -18.36
C ASN A 128 -14.10 21.04 -17.96
N ARG A 129 -14.17 21.46 -16.68
CA ARG A 129 -13.35 22.55 -16.12
C ARG A 129 -12.07 22.06 -15.45
N HIS A 130 -11.82 20.76 -15.33
CA HIS A 130 -10.72 20.24 -14.51
C HIS A 130 -9.33 20.43 -15.14
N GLU A 131 -9.14 20.07 -16.41
CA GLU A 131 -7.83 20.18 -17.07
C GLU A 131 -7.35 21.64 -17.16
N ARG A 132 -8.20 22.55 -17.65
CA ARG A 132 -7.88 23.99 -17.76
C ARG A 132 -7.59 24.68 -16.41
N ASN A 133 -7.94 24.05 -15.28
CA ASN A 133 -7.68 24.58 -13.94
C ASN A 133 -6.64 23.78 -13.14
N ILE A 134 -6.06 22.70 -13.69
CA ILE A 134 -5.12 21.85 -12.94
C ILE A 134 -3.87 22.64 -12.51
N TYR A 135 -3.36 23.53 -13.38
CA TYR A 135 -2.26 24.43 -13.07
C TYR A 135 -2.54 25.31 -11.84
N TRP A 136 -3.72 25.94 -11.79
CA TRP A 136 -4.11 26.80 -10.67
C TRP A 136 -4.35 26.02 -9.37
N LYS A 137 -5.00 24.85 -9.45
CA LYS A 137 -5.16 23.93 -8.30
C LYS A 137 -3.80 23.55 -7.69
N VAL A 138 -2.83 23.18 -8.52
CA VAL A 138 -1.49 22.78 -8.08
C VAL A 138 -0.67 23.97 -7.56
N THR A 139 -0.77 25.13 -8.21
CA THR A 139 -0.13 26.37 -7.73
C THR A 139 -0.62 26.72 -6.33
N HIS A 140 -1.93 26.75 -6.12
CA HIS A 140 -2.52 27.04 -4.80
C HIS A 140 -2.18 25.97 -3.74
N TRP A 141 -2.15 24.69 -4.13
CA TRP A 141 -1.69 23.63 -3.25
C TRP A 141 -0.23 23.82 -2.82
N PHE A 142 0.66 24.20 -3.73
CA PHE A 142 2.05 24.55 -3.41
C PHE A 142 2.16 25.79 -2.52
N GLU A 143 1.32 26.82 -2.71
CA GLU A 143 1.27 27.98 -1.81
C GLU A 143 0.96 27.55 -0.37
N VAL A 144 -0.05 26.68 -0.18
CA VAL A 144 -0.50 26.21 1.12
C VAL A 144 0.52 25.25 1.75
N ILE A 145 0.85 24.13 1.09
CA ILE A 145 1.76 23.13 1.68
C ILE A 145 3.14 23.75 1.90
N GLY A 146 3.56 24.70 1.07
CA GLY A 146 4.76 25.49 1.27
C GLY A 146 4.77 26.30 2.57
N ARG A 147 3.63 26.70 3.14
CA ARG A 147 3.58 27.32 4.47
C ARG A 147 3.99 26.32 5.55
N LEU A 148 3.46 25.09 5.50
CA LEU A 148 3.82 24.02 6.44
C LEU A 148 5.28 23.58 6.28
N LEU A 149 5.75 23.41 5.04
CA LEU A 149 7.12 22.96 4.76
C LEU A 149 8.19 24.04 5.03
N ARG A 150 7.78 25.25 5.46
CA ARG A 150 8.63 26.33 5.98
C ARG A 150 8.52 26.50 7.49
N ASP A 151 7.66 25.75 8.18
CA ASP A 151 7.56 25.76 9.64
C ASP A 151 8.80 25.08 10.27
N PRO A 152 9.58 25.76 11.14
CA PRO A 152 10.74 25.15 11.79
C PRO A 152 10.39 23.96 12.71
N ALA A 153 9.12 23.76 13.07
CA ALA A 153 8.67 22.55 13.76
C ALA A 153 8.62 21.31 12.84
N ILE A 154 8.53 21.48 11.52
CA ILE A 154 8.35 20.41 10.53
C ILE A 154 9.69 20.13 9.83
N SER A 155 10.47 19.18 10.36
CA SER A 155 11.67 18.69 9.68
C SER A 155 11.33 17.70 8.56
N LYS A 156 12.17 17.64 7.51
CA LYS A 156 11.97 16.79 6.31
C LYS A 156 11.78 15.29 6.61
N GLU A 157 12.33 14.81 7.74
CA GLU A 157 12.20 13.42 8.20
C GLU A 157 10.82 13.09 8.77
N ASN A 158 10.08 14.12 9.19
CA ASN A 158 8.71 14.05 9.69
C ASN A 158 7.67 14.35 8.58
N VAL A 159 8.12 14.53 7.33
CA VAL A 159 7.25 14.63 6.17
C VAL A 159 7.26 13.31 5.41
N TYR A 160 6.08 12.73 5.30
CA TYR A 160 5.83 11.41 4.75
C TYR A 160 4.93 11.51 3.52
N ASN A 161 5.15 10.61 2.58
CA ASN A 161 4.25 10.36 1.46
C ASN A 161 3.72 8.93 1.60
N MET A 162 2.41 8.75 1.48
CA MET A 162 1.75 7.43 1.48
C MET A 162 0.92 7.26 0.22
N ASP A 163 0.99 6.05 -0.34
CA ASP A 163 0.27 5.70 -1.55
C ASP A 163 -0.01 4.20 -1.65
N GLU A 164 -0.93 3.83 -2.53
CA GLU A 164 -1.44 2.46 -2.67
C GLU A 164 -1.09 1.91 -4.05
N THR A 165 -0.39 0.77 -4.12
CA THR A 165 0.11 0.21 -5.38
C THR A 165 -0.41 -1.21 -5.64
N GLY A 166 -1.09 -1.37 -6.78
CA GLY A 166 -1.52 -2.67 -7.28
C GLY A 166 -0.38 -3.43 -7.95
N VAL A 167 -0.14 -4.66 -7.50
CA VAL A 167 0.85 -5.59 -8.06
C VAL A 167 0.13 -6.83 -8.58
N MET A 168 0.32 -7.16 -9.86
CA MET A 168 -0.28 -8.36 -10.47
C MET A 168 0.60 -9.57 -10.18
N LEU A 169 0.00 -10.66 -9.67
CA LEU A 169 0.76 -11.87 -9.30
C LEU A 169 1.38 -12.56 -10.52
N SER A 170 0.57 -12.74 -11.56
CA SER A 170 0.92 -13.39 -12.82
C SER A 170 1.09 -12.34 -13.92
N MET A 171 2.27 -12.25 -14.51
CA MET A 171 2.52 -11.43 -15.70
C MET A 171 2.12 -12.20 -16.97
N LEU A 172 1.90 -11.49 -18.07
CA LEU A 172 2.02 -12.05 -19.43
C LEU A 172 3.31 -11.49 -20.03
N GLY A 173 4.03 -12.30 -20.81
CA GLY A 173 5.20 -11.85 -21.55
C GLY A 173 4.82 -10.82 -22.61
N LYS A 174 5.72 -9.88 -22.92
CA LYS A 174 5.46 -8.82 -23.91
C LYS A 174 5.36 -9.35 -25.36
N ASP A 175 6.01 -10.47 -25.64
CA ASP A 175 6.05 -11.11 -26.97
C ASP A 175 4.88 -12.06 -27.24
N ASP A 176 4.00 -12.29 -26.25
CA ASP A 176 2.93 -13.29 -26.34
C ASP A 176 1.70 -12.75 -27.10
N MET A 177 1.93 -12.27 -28.32
CA MET A 177 0.90 -11.91 -29.30
C MET A 177 0.27 -13.14 -29.99
N ARG A 178 0.61 -14.37 -29.57
CA ARG A 178 0.14 -15.63 -30.17
C ARG A 178 -1.05 -16.22 -29.42
N ASP A 179 -2.23 -15.69 -29.71
CA ASP A 179 -3.57 -16.32 -29.65
C ASP A 179 -3.98 -17.26 -28.49
N TYR A 180 -3.30 -17.24 -27.34
CA TYR A 180 -3.80 -17.90 -26.13
C TYR A 180 -4.86 -17.06 -25.39
N ARG A 181 -6.04 -16.92 -26.02
CA ARG A 181 -7.31 -16.58 -25.33
C ARG A 181 -7.81 -17.76 -24.46
N GLY A 182 -6.91 -18.46 -23.78
CA GLY A 182 -7.17 -19.61 -22.93
C GLY A 182 -7.43 -19.20 -21.48
N ALA A 183 -8.61 -19.55 -20.94
CA ALA A 183 -9.09 -19.11 -19.63
C ALA A 183 -8.42 -19.80 -18.42
N ARG A 184 -7.08 -19.69 -18.26
CA ARG A 184 -6.34 -20.36 -17.16
C ARG A 184 -5.46 -19.47 -16.26
N VAL A 185 -5.19 -18.22 -16.61
CA VAL A 185 -4.44 -17.29 -15.72
C VAL A 185 -5.39 -16.30 -15.05
N LYS A 186 -5.71 -16.53 -13.78
CA LYS A 186 -6.52 -15.60 -12.97
C LYS A 186 -5.69 -14.35 -12.63
N ARG A 187 -5.86 -13.28 -13.41
CA ARG A 187 -5.29 -11.93 -13.17
C ARG A 187 -5.67 -11.43 -11.77
N THR A 188 -4.83 -11.76 -10.80
CA THR A 188 -5.04 -11.46 -9.38
C THR A 188 -4.10 -10.31 -9.02
N MET A 189 -4.67 -9.20 -8.57
CA MET A 189 -3.92 -8.06 -8.04
C MET A 189 -3.85 -8.17 -6.51
N VAL A 190 -2.70 -7.86 -5.94
CA VAL A 190 -2.50 -7.64 -4.51
C VAL A 190 -2.11 -6.18 -4.33
N THR A 191 -2.76 -5.49 -3.40
CA THR A 191 -2.52 -4.06 -3.15
C THR A 191 -1.55 -3.92 -1.98
N ALA A 192 -0.56 -3.05 -2.10
CA ALA A 192 0.33 -2.68 -0.99
C ALA A 192 0.15 -1.20 -0.67
N ILE A 193 -0.14 -0.89 0.59
CA ILE A 193 0.00 0.47 1.14
C ILE A 193 1.47 0.67 1.46
N GLU A 194 2.07 1.69 0.86
CA GLU A 194 3.48 2.00 0.90
C GLU A 194 3.72 3.43 1.41
N CYS A 195 4.77 3.64 2.20
CA CYS A 195 5.05 4.96 2.76
C CYS A 195 6.56 5.24 2.89
N ILE A 196 6.94 6.46 2.47
CA ILE A 196 8.30 6.95 2.33
C ILE A 196 8.44 8.35 2.93
N SER A 197 9.63 8.76 3.38
CA SER A 197 9.86 10.05 4.05
C SER A 197 10.90 10.93 3.34
N GLY A 198 10.80 12.25 3.51
CA GLY A 198 11.59 13.28 2.82
C GLY A 198 13.10 13.29 3.14
N ASP A 199 13.52 12.43 4.06
CA ASP A 199 14.91 12.11 4.39
C ASP A 199 15.46 10.87 3.65
N GLY A 200 14.64 10.19 2.85
CA GLY A 200 15.04 8.99 2.10
C GLY A 200 14.83 7.66 2.81
N ARG A 201 13.96 7.59 3.83
CA ARG A 201 13.59 6.34 4.53
C ARG A 201 12.21 5.84 4.07
N TYR A 202 11.86 4.62 4.46
CA TYR A 202 10.56 3.99 4.20
C TYR A 202 10.08 3.17 5.41
N LEU A 203 8.77 3.02 5.57
CA LEU A 203 8.12 2.30 6.68
C LEU A 203 7.96 0.80 6.34
N ASN A 204 7.36 -0.02 7.21
CA ASN A 204 6.82 -1.32 6.77
C ASN A 204 5.57 -1.15 5.89
N PRO A 205 5.31 -2.06 4.93
CA PRO A 205 4.11 -1.99 4.09
C PRO A 205 2.92 -2.65 4.80
N MET A 206 1.71 -2.30 4.34
CA MET A 206 0.51 -3.11 4.60
C MET A 206 0.05 -3.79 3.32
N ILE A 207 0.01 -5.12 3.31
CA ILE A 207 -0.37 -5.92 2.14
C ILE A 207 -1.84 -6.34 2.24
N ILE A 208 -2.67 -5.82 1.34
CA ILE A 208 -4.11 -6.12 1.25
C ILE A 208 -4.32 -7.30 0.28
N TRP A 209 -4.78 -8.43 0.81
CA TRP A 209 -5.18 -9.58 0.01
C TRP A 209 -6.62 -9.43 -0.49
N PRO A 210 -6.93 -9.71 -1.77
CA PRO A 210 -8.31 -9.88 -2.24
C PRO A 210 -8.89 -11.19 -1.68
N ALA A 211 -9.45 -11.14 -0.46
CA ALA A 211 -9.93 -12.27 0.32
C ALA A 211 -10.64 -11.85 1.61
N THR A 212 -11.57 -12.69 2.08
CA THR A 212 -12.24 -12.58 3.39
C THR A 212 -11.37 -12.92 4.60
N THR A 213 -10.30 -13.70 4.42
CA THR A 213 -9.59 -14.40 5.51
C THR A 213 -8.10 -14.63 5.21
N HIS A 214 -7.27 -14.54 6.25
CA HIS A 214 -5.83 -14.78 6.17
C HIS A 214 -5.52 -16.28 6.07
N ARG A 215 -4.62 -16.66 5.15
CA ARG A 215 -4.13 -18.04 5.02
C ARG A 215 -2.67 -18.20 5.41
N SER A 216 -2.38 -19.33 6.07
CA SER A 216 -1.04 -19.70 6.54
C SER A 216 0.03 -19.74 5.45
N ASN A 217 -0.33 -20.13 4.22
CA ASN A 217 0.63 -20.27 3.12
C ASN A 217 0.91 -18.97 2.35
N TRP A 218 0.35 -17.81 2.70
CA TRP A 218 0.59 -16.53 1.98
C TRP A 218 1.77 -15.71 2.51
N THR A 219 2.16 -15.92 3.78
CA THR A 219 3.24 -15.18 4.45
C THR A 219 4.27 -16.12 5.07
N THR A 220 4.65 -17.17 4.34
CA THR A 220 5.68 -18.15 4.74
C THR A 220 7.09 -17.58 4.66
N PHE A 221 7.31 -16.56 3.82
CA PHE A 221 8.58 -15.84 3.77
C PHE A 221 8.72 -14.90 4.98
N PRO A 222 9.91 -14.75 5.59
CA PRO A 222 10.13 -13.82 6.70
C PRO A 222 9.90 -12.35 6.32
N THR A 223 8.90 -11.73 6.96
CA THR A 223 8.50 -10.32 6.74
C THR A 223 8.12 -9.64 8.07
N PRO A 224 9.03 -9.58 9.06
CA PRO A 224 8.75 -9.00 10.37
C PRO A 224 8.31 -7.53 10.29
N GLY A 225 7.40 -7.13 11.17
CA GLY A 225 6.77 -5.81 11.22
C GLY A 225 5.71 -5.54 10.15
N TRP A 226 5.65 -6.32 9.07
CA TRP A 226 4.67 -6.11 7.99
C TRP A 226 3.25 -6.37 8.50
N GLN A 227 2.33 -5.51 8.09
CA GLN A 227 0.91 -5.70 8.35
C GLN A 227 0.23 -6.34 7.14
N TYR A 228 -0.79 -7.14 7.39
CA TYR A 228 -1.58 -7.79 6.35
C TYR A 228 -3.05 -7.47 6.56
N ALA A 229 -3.75 -7.12 5.49
CA ALA A 229 -5.18 -6.87 5.49
C ALA A 229 -5.92 -7.86 4.57
N CYS A 230 -7.21 -8.04 4.82
CA CYS A 230 -8.12 -8.81 4.00
C CYS A 230 -9.30 -7.92 3.56
N SER A 231 -9.53 -7.86 2.25
CA SER A 231 -10.60 -7.08 1.64
C SER A 231 -11.20 -7.88 0.49
N ASP A 232 -12.53 -7.95 0.38
CA ASP A 232 -13.18 -8.75 -0.67
C ASP A 232 -12.94 -8.19 -2.07
N THR A 233 -12.75 -6.86 -2.17
CA THR A 233 -12.41 -6.17 -3.42
C THR A 233 -10.89 -6.16 -3.70
N GLY A 234 -10.07 -6.44 -2.69
CA GLY A 234 -8.61 -6.25 -2.74
C GLY A 234 -8.13 -4.80 -2.57
N TYR A 235 -9.05 -3.84 -2.43
CA TYR A 235 -8.74 -2.43 -2.21
C TYR A 235 -8.84 -2.03 -0.73
N THR A 236 -8.29 -0.86 -0.42
CA THR A 236 -8.42 -0.18 0.87
C THR A 236 -9.88 0.17 1.22
N ASP A 237 -10.11 0.46 2.49
CA ASP A 237 -11.31 1.15 2.97
C ASP A 237 -10.97 1.95 4.24
N SER A 238 -11.93 2.69 4.77
CA SER A 238 -11.69 3.59 5.91
C SER A 238 -11.34 2.87 7.22
N TYR A 239 -11.64 1.57 7.35
CA TYR A 239 -11.20 0.76 8.50
C TYR A 239 -9.76 0.29 8.32
N ILE A 240 -9.40 -0.21 7.13
CA ILE A 240 -8.01 -0.58 6.78
C ILE A 240 -7.11 0.65 6.90
N SER A 241 -7.58 1.80 6.42
CA SER A 241 -6.93 3.12 6.55
C SER A 241 -6.61 3.48 8.01
N LEU A 242 -7.58 3.33 8.91
CA LEU A 242 -7.39 3.60 10.34
C LEU A 242 -6.46 2.57 11.00
N GLN A 243 -6.55 1.29 10.62
CA GLN A 243 -5.63 0.26 11.11
C GLN A 243 -4.19 0.50 10.63
N TRP A 244 -3.98 0.99 9.40
CA TRP A 244 -2.65 1.37 8.92
C TRP A 244 -2.07 2.55 9.72
N LEU A 245 -2.88 3.57 9.99
CA LEU A 245 -2.47 4.68 10.87
C LEU A 245 -2.08 4.21 12.28
N GLN A 246 -2.85 3.27 12.85
CA GLN A 246 -2.66 2.76 14.21
C GLN A 246 -1.54 1.72 14.36
N ARG A 247 -1.35 0.83 13.37
CA ARG A 247 -0.43 -0.32 13.43
C ARG A 247 0.89 -0.11 12.69
N THR A 248 0.96 0.86 11.78
CA THR A 248 2.16 1.12 10.96
C THR A 248 2.63 2.56 11.12
N PHE A 249 1.79 3.55 10.78
CA PHE A 249 2.25 4.93 10.68
C PHE A 249 2.62 5.55 12.02
N ASP A 250 1.73 5.53 13.01
CA ASP A 250 2.03 6.14 14.31
C ASP A 250 3.17 5.42 15.04
N PRO A 251 3.21 4.08 15.16
CA PRO A 251 4.31 3.37 15.82
C PRO A 251 5.71 3.66 15.21
N GLU A 252 5.84 3.66 13.88
CA GLU A 252 7.16 3.82 13.22
C GLU A 252 7.68 5.27 13.15
N THR A 253 6.84 6.26 13.51
CA THR A 253 7.15 7.69 13.31
C THR A 253 7.02 8.54 14.58
N LYS A 254 6.25 8.11 15.59
CA LYS A 254 5.94 8.90 16.80
C LYS A 254 7.18 9.23 17.64
N GLU A 255 8.02 8.23 17.90
CA GLU A 255 9.25 8.39 18.67
C GLU A 255 10.23 9.32 17.94
N ARG A 256 10.47 9.07 16.64
CA ARG A 256 11.33 9.90 15.78
C ARG A 256 10.89 11.37 15.74
N ALA A 257 9.59 11.62 15.73
CA ALA A 257 9.06 12.98 15.70
C ALA A 257 9.30 13.75 17.02
N GLY A 258 9.51 13.07 18.15
CA GLY A 258 9.76 13.73 19.44
C GLY A 258 8.63 14.68 19.88
N GLY A 259 7.38 14.39 19.48
CA GLY A 259 6.21 15.24 19.70
C GLY A 259 5.99 16.35 18.65
N LYS A 260 6.94 16.59 17.73
CA LYS A 260 6.78 17.54 16.61
C LYS A 260 5.67 17.10 15.64
N PRO A 261 5.09 18.02 14.84
CA PRO A 261 4.10 17.67 13.83
C PRO A 261 4.68 16.74 12.77
N ARG A 262 3.89 15.75 12.37
CA ARG A 262 4.19 14.83 11.26
C ARG A 262 3.26 15.16 10.10
N VAL A 263 3.81 15.48 8.93
CA VAL A 263 3.03 15.75 7.73
C VAL A 263 2.87 14.45 6.94
N LEU A 264 1.64 14.11 6.55
CA LEU A 264 1.33 12.94 5.74
C LEU A 264 0.64 13.36 4.45
N VAL A 265 1.35 13.22 3.32
CA VAL A 265 0.90 13.56 1.96
C VAL A 265 0.34 12.31 1.27
N CYS A 266 -0.88 12.38 0.76
CA CYS A 266 -1.53 11.28 0.01
C CYS A 266 -2.63 11.82 -0.94
N ASP A 267 -2.96 11.11 -2.04
CA ASP A 267 -4.07 11.49 -2.93
C ASP A 267 -5.43 11.40 -2.19
N GLY A 268 -5.68 10.28 -1.49
CA GLY A 268 -6.75 10.19 -0.50
C GLY A 268 -6.84 8.85 0.20
N PHE A 269 -7.18 8.87 1.49
CA PHE A 269 -7.52 7.66 2.24
C PHE A 269 -8.81 7.00 1.74
N GLY A 270 -8.88 5.67 1.87
CA GLY A 270 -9.96 4.83 1.40
C GLY A 270 -11.36 5.35 1.73
N THR A 271 -12.07 5.79 0.68
CA THR A 271 -13.52 6.07 0.65
C THR A 271 -14.05 7.02 1.74
N HIS A 272 -13.34 8.15 1.89
CA HIS A 272 -13.65 9.35 2.68
C HIS A 272 -13.09 9.42 4.10
N GLU A 273 -12.86 10.66 4.51
CA GLU A 273 -12.48 11.08 5.86
C GLU A 273 -13.57 10.69 6.87
N THR A 274 -13.34 9.58 7.55
CA THR A 274 -14.10 9.19 8.75
C THR A 274 -13.70 10.09 9.92
N LEU A 275 -14.61 10.22 10.89
CA LEU A 275 -14.33 11.00 12.09
C LEU A 275 -13.14 10.41 12.85
N GLU A 276 -13.09 9.09 12.89
CA GLU A 276 -12.11 8.26 13.59
C GLU A 276 -10.68 8.48 13.07
N VAL A 277 -10.51 8.67 11.76
CA VAL A 277 -9.21 9.05 11.16
C VAL A 277 -8.84 10.49 11.52
N LEU A 278 -9.79 11.44 11.46
CA LEU A 278 -9.56 12.84 11.83
C LEU A 278 -9.20 12.99 13.32
N GLU A 279 -9.92 12.31 14.21
CA GLU A 279 -9.64 12.26 15.65
C GLU A 279 -8.26 11.65 15.92
N PHE A 280 -7.91 10.55 15.24
CA PHE A 280 -6.62 9.89 15.43
C PHE A 280 -5.45 10.76 14.96
N CYS A 281 -5.56 11.40 13.80
CA CYS A 281 -4.49 12.28 13.30
C CYS A 281 -4.33 13.52 14.20
N PHE A 282 -5.44 14.18 14.58
CA PHE A 282 -5.42 15.32 15.50
C PHE A 282 -4.80 14.96 16.86
N ALA A 283 -5.23 13.84 17.47
CA ALA A 283 -4.75 13.41 18.78
C ALA A 283 -3.26 12.98 18.80
N ASN A 284 -2.64 12.75 17.63
CA ASN A 284 -1.25 12.32 17.52
C ASN A 284 -0.35 13.34 16.80
N ASN A 285 -0.80 14.58 16.61
CA ASN A 285 -0.05 15.65 15.90
C ASN A 285 0.35 15.23 14.47
N ILE A 286 -0.59 14.64 13.72
CA ILE A 286 -0.44 14.25 12.32
C ILE A 286 -1.26 15.20 11.45
N VAL A 287 -0.59 15.92 10.55
CA VAL A 287 -1.20 16.86 9.60
C VAL A 287 -1.41 16.13 8.28
N LEU A 288 -2.69 15.85 7.94
CA LEU A 288 -3.06 15.26 6.66
C LEU A 288 -3.01 16.32 5.55
N CYS A 289 -2.28 16.04 4.48
CA CYS A 289 -2.16 16.89 3.31
C CYS A 289 -2.64 16.12 2.08
N ARG A 290 -3.80 16.48 1.53
CA ARG A 290 -4.28 15.83 0.31
C ARG A 290 -3.63 16.38 -0.93
N LEU A 291 -3.39 15.54 -1.94
CA LEU A 291 -3.07 16.01 -3.28
C LEU A 291 -4.32 16.58 -3.96
N PRO A 292 -4.19 17.54 -4.89
CA PRO A 292 -5.26 17.91 -5.80
C PRO A 292 -5.60 16.72 -6.72
N SER A 293 -6.89 16.43 -6.90
CA SER A 293 -7.32 15.27 -7.70
C SER A 293 -6.72 15.27 -9.11
N HIS A 294 -6.29 14.08 -9.57
CA HIS A 294 -5.63 13.82 -10.86
C HIS A 294 -4.19 14.36 -11.01
N THR A 295 -3.51 14.67 -9.90
CA THR A 295 -2.11 15.17 -9.91
C THR A 295 -1.09 14.19 -9.35
N SER A 296 -1.51 13.00 -8.91
CA SER A 296 -0.69 11.93 -8.31
C SER A 296 0.57 11.65 -9.13
N HIS A 297 0.42 11.42 -10.44
CA HIS A 297 1.50 11.24 -11.42
C HIS A 297 2.55 12.37 -11.52
N LYS A 298 2.40 13.48 -10.78
CA LYS A 298 3.40 14.55 -10.60
C LYS A 298 3.72 14.85 -9.13
N LEU A 299 2.72 14.82 -8.25
CA LEU A 299 2.82 15.28 -6.85
C LEU A 299 2.94 14.15 -5.80
N GLN A 300 2.91 12.88 -6.22
CA GLN A 300 3.00 11.70 -5.37
C GLN A 300 4.41 11.06 -5.54
N PRO A 301 5.39 11.36 -4.65
CA PRO A 301 6.72 10.75 -4.66
C PRO A 301 6.76 9.22 -4.83
N CYS A 302 5.75 8.49 -4.30
CA CYS A 302 5.58 7.05 -4.51
C CYS A 302 5.46 6.67 -5.99
N ASP A 303 4.49 7.23 -6.71
CA ASP A 303 4.29 7.06 -8.16
C ASP A 303 5.53 7.50 -8.95
N VAL A 304 6.02 8.71 -8.67
CA VAL A 304 7.03 9.40 -9.48
C VAL A 304 8.39 8.70 -9.46
N ALA A 305 8.77 8.01 -8.38
CA ALA A 305 10.12 7.46 -8.23
C ALA A 305 10.24 5.99 -7.82
N VAL A 306 9.37 5.43 -6.97
CA VAL A 306 9.58 4.06 -6.41
C VAL A 306 8.64 3.01 -7.00
N PHE A 307 7.41 3.34 -7.39
CA PHE A 307 6.45 2.36 -7.87
C PHE A 307 6.77 1.77 -9.25
N SER A 308 7.37 2.55 -10.16
CA SER A 308 7.83 2.01 -11.46
C SER A 308 9.01 1.04 -11.30
N PRO A 309 10.12 1.40 -10.61
CA PRO A 309 11.19 0.45 -10.27
C PRO A 309 10.73 -0.77 -9.47
N LEU A 310 9.77 -0.61 -8.55
CA LEU A 310 9.18 -1.73 -7.79
C LEU A 310 8.49 -2.74 -8.72
N LYS A 311 7.63 -2.25 -9.63
CA LYS A 311 6.89 -3.11 -10.58
C LYS A 311 7.83 -3.78 -11.59
N ALA A 312 8.94 -3.13 -11.96
CA ALA A 312 10.01 -3.75 -12.75
C ALA A 312 10.78 -4.83 -11.98
N ALA A 313 11.24 -4.52 -10.75
CA ALA A 313 11.97 -5.46 -9.91
C ALA A 313 11.11 -6.68 -9.49
N TYR A 314 9.81 -6.50 -9.28
CA TYR A 314 8.89 -7.61 -9.02
C TYR A 314 8.75 -8.52 -10.24
N ARG A 315 8.68 -7.96 -11.46
CA ARG A 315 8.67 -8.75 -12.70
C ARG A 315 9.96 -9.57 -12.86
N GLU A 316 11.12 -8.97 -12.60
CA GLU A 316 12.41 -9.66 -12.63
C GLU A 316 12.48 -10.85 -11.65
N GLN A 317 11.91 -10.71 -10.44
CA GLN A 317 11.81 -11.85 -9.51
C GLN A 317 10.81 -12.92 -10.00
N ALA A 318 9.68 -12.52 -10.60
CA ALA A 318 8.70 -13.43 -11.18
C ALA A 318 9.30 -14.26 -12.32
N GLU A 319 9.91 -13.62 -13.32
CA GLU A 319 10.62 -14.26 -14.43
C GLU A 319 11.79 -15.14 -13.94
N ARG A 320 12.44 -14.76 -12.83
CA ARG A 320 13.47 -15.58 -12.19
C ARG A 320 12.86 -16.85 -11.57
N LEU A 321 11.70 -16.76 -10.92
CA LEU A 321 11.02 -17.90 -10.31
C LEU A 321 10.44 -18.86 -11.38
N GLU A 322 9.94 -18.32 -12.49
CA GLU A 322 9.48 -19.08 -13.66
C GLU A 322 10.64 -19.87 -14.30
N ARG A 323 11.82 -19.26 -14.49
CA ARG A 323 13.07 -19.96 -14.87
C ARG A 323 13.54 -21.01 -13.86
N GLY A 324 13.00 -21.01 -12.64
CA GLY A 324 13.18 -22.06 -11.63
C GLY A 324 12.16 -23.22 -11.73
N GLY A 325 11.33 -23.26 -12.78
CA GLY A 325 10.31 -24.30 -13.01
C GLY A 325 8.97 -24.05 -12.30
N VAL A 326 8.66 -22.80 -11.92
CA VAL A 326 7.40 -22.44 -11.27
C VAL A 326 6.43 -21.77 -12.25
N ASN A 327 5.68 -22.59 -12.98
CA ASN A 327 4.84 -22.14 -14.10
C ASN A 327 3.57 -21.34 -13.71
N THR A 328 3.36 -21.01 -12.43
CA THR A 328 2.19 -20.24 -11.97
C THR A 328 2.46 -19.55 -10.63
N ILE A 329 2.37 -18.23 -10.62
CA ILE A 329 2.60 -17.41 -9.42
C ILE A 329 1.26 -17.12 -8.70
N GLY A 330 0.94 -17.95 -7.70
CA GLY A 330 -0.14 -17.68 -6.73
C GLY A 330 0.31 -16.82 -5.54
N LYS A 331 -0.64 -16.45 -4.66
CA LYS A 331 -0.44 -15.53 -3.51
C LYS A 331 0.67 -15.98 -2.56
N GLU A 332 0.86 -17.30 -2.44
CA GLU A 332 1.90 -17.95 -1.65
C GLU A 332 3.35 -17.61 -2.05
N HIS A 333 3.57 -17.05 -3.25
CA HIS A 333 4.88 -16.54 -3.68
C HIS A 333 5.03 -15.02 -3.48
N PHE A 334 3.94 -14.30 -3.21
CA PHE A 334 3.96 -12.84 -3.25
C PHE A 334 4.95 -12.24 -2.25
N THR A 335 5.02 -12.78 -1.02
CA THR A 335 5.93 -12.27 0.00
C THR A 335 7.41 -12.55 -0.30
N SER A 336 7.75 -13.71 -0.88
CA SER A 336 9.11 -14.05 -1.30
C SER A 336 9.57 -13.28 -2.55
N LEU A 337 8.65 -12.86 -3.42
CA LEU A 337 8.94 -12.01 -4.58
C LEU A 337 8.97 -10.51 -4.24
N TYR A 338 8.02 -10.03 -3.43
CA TYR A 338 7.84 -8.60 -3.14
C TYR A 338 8.90 -8.05 -2.18
N SER A 339 9.30 -8.79 -1.15
CA SER A 339 10.32 -8.34 -0.19
C SER A 339 11.68 -7.97 -0.83
N PRO A 340 12.30 -8.79 -1.70
CA PRO A 340 13.51 -8.39 -2.41
C PRO A 340 13.27 -7.30 -3.48
N ALA A 341 12.13 -7.33 -4.19
CA ALA A 341 11.79 -6.29 -5.17
C ALA A 341 11.66 -4.90 -4.52
N ARG A 342 11.00 -4.83 -3.36
CA ARG A 342 10.87 -3.61 -2.54
C ARG A 342 12.24 -3.09 -2.12
N LYS A 343 13.12 -3.94 -1.58
CA LYS A 343 14.51 -3.58 -1.21
C LYS A 343 15.33 -3.07 -2.40
N LYS A 344 15.12 -3.60 -3.61
CA LYS A 344 15.80 -3.14 -4.84
C LYS A 344 15.31 -1.76 -5.31
N ALA A 345 14.02 -1.46 -5.13
CA ALA A 345 13.39 -0.23 -5.62
C ALA A 345 13.44 0.94 -4.63
N PHE A 346 13.22 0.70 -3.33
CA PHE A 346 13.07 1.72 -2.29
C PHE A 346 14.44 2.18 -1.75
N THR A 347 15.35 2.56 -2.64
CA THR A 347 16.64 3.14 -2.23
C THR A 347 16.45 4.58 -1.75
N SER A 348 17.24 5.01 -0.78
CA SER A 348 17.23 6.41 -0.29
C SER A 348 17.43 7.42 -1.42
N LYS A 349 18.30 7.10 -2.39
CA LYS A 349 18.49 7.89 -3.62
C LYS A 349 17.20 8.06 -4.42
N ASN A 350 16.45 6.97 -4.65
CA ASN A 350 15.19 7.02 -5.40
C ASN A 350 14.11 7.81 -4.63
N ILE A 351 14.00 7.59 -3.31
CA ILE A 351 13.01 8.28 -2.47
C ILE A 351 13.27 9.80 -2.45
N ILE A 352 14.51 10.22 -2.20
CA ILE A 352 14.89 11.64 -2.22
C ILE A 352 14.67 12.23 -3.63
N ALA A 353 14.99 11.49 -4.70
CA ALA A 353 14.70 11.93 -6.06
C ALA A 353 13.18 12.11 -6.32
N GLY A 354 12.32 11.26 -5.75
CA GLY A 354 10.86 11.40 -5.83
C GLY A 354 10.34 12.66 -5.14
N PHE A 355 10.72 12.89 -3.87
CA PHE A 355 10.39 14.13 -3.16
C PHE A 355 10.93 15.38 -3.87
N ALA A 356 12.09 15.28 -4.51
CA ALA A 356 12.70 16.37 -5.27
C ALA A 356 12.05 16.56 -6.65
N ALA A 357 11.46 15.53 -7.26
CA ALA A 357 10.75 15.62 -8.54
C ALA A 357 9.34 16.21 -8.35
N SER A 358 8.63 15.78 -7.31
CA SER A 358 7.32 16.34 -6.90
C SER A 358 7.40 17.73 -6.24
N GLY A 359 8.59 18.37 -6.22
CA GLY A 359 8.77 19.74 -5.73
C GLY A 359 8.66 19.91 -4.21
N LEU A 360 8.66 18.82 -3.44
CA LEU A 360 8.46 18.84 -1.98
C LEU A 360 9.77 19.05 -1.20
N PHE A 361 10.83 18.29 -1.49
CA PHE A 361 12.14 18.44 -0.84
C PHE A 361 13.31 18.27 -1.81
N PRO A 362 14.19 19.28 -2.00
CA PRO A 362 14.04 20.66 -1.51
C PRO A 362 12.77 21.31 -2.09
N PHE A 363 12.07 22.13 -1.29
CA PHE A 363 10.81 22.73 -1.67
C PHE A 363 10.98 23.64 -2.89
N ASN A 364 10.41 23.23 -4.02
CA ASN A 364 10.60 23.86 -5.33
C ASN A 364 9.41 23.53 -6.27
N PRO A 365 8.30 24.30 -6.18
CA PRO A 365 7.11 24.12 -7.01
C PRO A 365 7.38 24.16 -8.52
N ASP A 366 8.33 24.99 -8.93
CA ASP A 366 8.75 25.21 -10.32
C ASP A 366 9.09 23.91 -11.06
N ARG A 367 9.68 22.92 -10.37
CA ARG A 367 10.00 21.61 -10.96
C ARG A 367 8.79 20.92 -11.55
N VAL A 368 7.63 21.08 -10.92
CA VAL A 368 6.36 20.53 -11.41
C VAL A 368 5.64 21.55 -12.31
N LEU A 369 5.59 22.82 -11.92
CA LEU A 369 4.87 23.88 -12.65
C LEU A 369 5.40 24.10 -14.08
N ARG A 370 6.71 23.96 -14.32
CA ARG A 370 7.31 24.00 -15.68
C ARG A 370 6.85 22.86 -16.58
N SER A 371 6.44 21.72 -16.00
CA SER A 371 5.98 20.52 -16.73
C SER A 371 4.48 20.50 -16.99
N MET A 372 3.74 21.53 -16.59
CA MET A 372 2.30 21.62 -16.80
C MET A 372 1.98 22.68 -17.86
N PRO A 373 1.09 22.37 -18.83
CA PRO A 373 0.60 23.40 -19.73
C PRO A 373 -0.14 24.45 -18.93
N LYS A 374 0.37 25.68 -18.94
CA LYS A 374 -0.43 26.86 -18.60
C LYS A 374 -1.57 26.96 -19.63
N PRO A 375 -2.77 27.42 -19.25
CA PRO A 375 -3.80 27.77 -20.22
C PRO A 375 -3.23 28.79 -21.21
N LEU A 376 -3.09 28.39 -22.47
CA LEU A 376 -2.57 29.23 -23.54
C LEU A 376 -3.64 30.28 -23.92
N ALA A 377 -3.18 31.52 -24.14
CA ALA A 377 -3.78 32.36 -25.18
C ALA A 377 -3.30 31.80 -26.53
N ASP A 378 -4.17 31.81 -27.54
CA ASP A 378 -3.94 31.05 -28.77
C ASP A 378 -2.65 31.43 -29.49
N LEU A 379 -1.81 30.42 -29.74
CA LEU A 379 -0.67 30.50 -30.66
C LEU A 379 -0.67 29.28 -31.57
N THR A 380 -0.71 29.53 -32.87
CA THR A 380 -0.78 28.55 -33.95
C THR A 380 0.53 27.80 -34.11
N ILE A 381 0.44 26.47 -34.33
CA ILE A 381 1.60 25.61 -34.64
C ILE A 381 1.51 25.20 -36.11
N VAL A 382 2.57 25.45 -36.86
CA VAL A 382 2.77 25.01 -38.24
C VAL A 382 3.40 23.60 -38.24
N LYS A 383 2.97 22.72 -39.15
CA LYS A 383 3.57 21.40 -39.36
C LYS A 383 4.78 21.50 -40.32
N ALA A 384 5.67 20.51 -40.25
CA ALA A 384 6.71 20.27 -41.24
C ALA A 384 6.54 18.86 -41.84
N ASP A 385 7.05 18.67 -43.05
CA ASP A 385 6.67 17.56 -43.95
C ASP A 385 7.56 16.31 -43.86
N GLU A 386 7.13 15.27 -44.57
CA GLU A 386 7.72 13.92 -44.63
C GLU A 386 8.76 13.80 -45.77
N ILE A 387 9.70 12.85 -45.64
CA ILE A 387 10.63 12.46 -46.73
C ILE A 387 10.70 10.93 -46.82
N ASN A 388 10.54 10.38 -48.03
CA ASN A 388 10.62 8.95 -48.34
C ASN A 388 12.07 8.50 -48.64
N VAL A 389 12.37 7.23 -48.36
CA VAL A 389 13.47 6.45 -48.97
C VAL A 389 12.98 5.01 -49.17
N GLU A 390 13.26 4.41 -50.34
CA GLU A 390 12.81 3.06 -50.72
C GLU A 390 13.87 1.95 -50.46
N THR A 391 13.55 0.72 -50.88
CA THR A 391 14.15 -0.56 -50.46
C THR A 391 15.18 -1.14 -51.45
N CYS A 392 16.02 -2.06 -50.95
CA CYS A 392 16.43 -3.29 -51.67
C CYS A 392 16.87 -4.38 -50.67
N ASP A 393 17.19 -5.60 -51.14
CA ASP A 393 17.09 -6.84 -50.35
C ASP A 393 18.20 -7.90 -50.64
N GLN A 394 18.37 -8.88 -49.74
CA GLN A 394 19.15 -10.15 -49.88
C GLN A 394 20.71 -10.04 -50.01
N SER A 395 21.56 -11.02 -49.61
CA SER A 395 21.37 -12.33 -48.93
C SER A 395 22.65 -12.89 -48.24
N GLU A 396 22.51 -14.07 -47.60
CA GLU A 396 23.53 -15.11 -47.26
C GLU A 396 24.54 -14.99 -46.09
N VAL A 397 25.08 -16.16 -45.69
CA VAL A 397 25.74 -16.47 -44.40
C VAL A 397 26.81 -17.58 -44.54
N PRO A 398 27.99 -17.47 -43.89
CA PRO A 398 28.85 -18.61 -43.57
C PRO A 398 28.92 -18.94 -42.06
N LEU A 399 29.23 -20.20 -41.71
CA LEU A 399 29.18 -20.71 -40.34
C LEU A 399 30.44 -20.45 -39.49
N THR A 400 30.26 -20.39 -38.17
CA THR A 400 31.36 -20.44 -37.18
C THR A 400 31.81 -21.88 -36.90
N PRO A 401 33.14 -22.16 -36.82
CA PRO A 401 33.64 -23.49 -36.50
C PRO A 401 33.49 -23.84 -35.01
N VAL A 402 33.07 -25.08 -34.74
CA VAL A 402 32.74 -25.58 -33.40
C VAL A 402 34.00 -25.87 -32.57
N THR A 403 33.94 -25.58 -31.26
CA THR A 403 34.98 -25.99 -30.29
C THR A 403 34.68 -27.40 -29.77
N PRO A 404 35.63 -28.36 -29.79
CA PRO A 404 35.39 -29.73 -29.32
C PRO A 404 35.16 -29.78 -27.80
N VAL A 405 34.39 -30.79 -27.36
CA VAL A 405 33.87 -30.89 -25.98
C VAL A 405 34.07 -32.29 -25.37
N SER A 406 35.08 -33.04 -25.83
CA SER A 406 35.39 -34.39 -25.34
C SER A 406 36.78 -34.51 -24.71
N GLU A 407 36.86 -35.32 -23.65
CA GLU A 407 38.08 -35.64 -22.90
C GLU A 407 39.20 -36.20 -23.79
N GLN A 408 38.84 -37.09 -24.72
CA GLN A 408 39.75 -37.70 -25.69
C GLN A 408 40.50 -36.66 -26.55
N GLY A 409 39.87 -35.52 -26.86
CA GLY A 409 40.52 -34.43 -27.59
C GLY A 409 41.63 -33.71 -26.81
N LEU A 410 41.53 -33.67 -25.48
CA LEU A 410 42.58 -33.14 -24.61
C LEU A 410 43.73 -34.16 -24.41
N VAL A 411 43.41 -35.45 -24.32
CA VAL A 411 44.41 -36.52 -24.21
C VAL A 411 45.29 -36.60 -25.45
N SER A 412 44.71 -36.54 -26.66
CA SER A 412 45.50 -36.51 -27.90
C SER A 412 46.43 -35.29 -27.97
N LEU A 413 45.95 -34.10 -27.58
CA LEU A 413 46.77 -32.88 -27.58
C LEU A 413 47.93 -32.96 -26.57
N ARG A 414 47.71 -33.57 -25.39
CA ARG A 414 48.76 -33.85 -24.41
C ARG A 414 49.84 -34.76 -24.98
N ASN A 415 49.46 -35.83 -25.68
CA ASN A 415 50.43 -36.79 -26.22
C ASN A 415 51.33 -36.13 -27.27
N THR A 416 50.77 -35.33 -28.19
CA THR A 416 51.57 -34.61 -29.20
C THR A 416 52.56 -33.59 -28.60
N ILE A 417 52.29 -33.06 -27.40
CA ILE A 417 53.24 -32.16 -26.69
C ILE A 417 54.36 -32.98 -26.05
N ILE A 418 54.05 -34.14 -25.45
CA ILE A 418 55.05 -35.02 -24.80
C ILE A 418 55.99 -35.67 -25.82
N GLU A 419 55.51 -35.97 -27.04
CA GLU A 419 56.28 -36.66 -28.08
C GLU A 419 57.26 -35.77 -28.88
N GLN A 420 57.25 -34.44 -28.72
CA GLN A 420 58.03 -33.52 -29.60
C GLN A 420 59.10 -32.66 -28.91
N ASP A 421 59.11 -32.56 -27.57
CA ASP A 421 60.10 -31.75 -26.85
C ASP A 421 61.33 -32.57 -26.37
N SER A 422 62.10 -33.09 -27.33
CA SER A 422 63.53 -33.34 -27.10
C SER A 422 64.36 -33.08 -28.36
N SER A 423 65.26 -32.08 -28.27
CA SER A 423 66.22 -31.63 -29.30
C SER A 423 65.69 -31.18 -30.67
N THR A 424 66.00 -29.93 -31.03
CA THR A 424 65.80 -29.24 -32.33
C THR A 424 64.38 -28.72 -32.66
N LEU A 425 64.16 -27.42 -32.44
CA LEU A 425 62.94 -26.70 -32.85
C LEU A 425 63.28 -25.45 -33.67
N ASN A 426 62.90 -25.46 -34.95
CA ASN A 426 62.84 -24.25 -35.79
C ASN A 426 61.69 -23.32 -35.33
N GLU A 427 61.75 -22.03 -35.68
CA GLU A 427 60.75 -21.03 -35.26
C GLU A 427 59.30 -21.39 -35.61
N ALA A 428 59.07 -22.02 -36.77
CA ALA A 428 57.74 -22.50 -37.16
C ALA A 428 57.15 -23.53 -36.17
N SER A 429 58.01 -24.31 -35.51
CA SER A 429 57.64 -25.27 -34.46
C SER A 429 57.33 -24.56 -33.14
N LYS A 430 58.14 -23.56 -32.73
CA LYS A 430 57.84 -22.72 -31.56
C LYS A 430 56.48 -22.04 -31.68
N GLN A 431 56.23 -21.38 -32.81
CA GLN A 431 54.94 -20.76 -33.11
C GLN A 431 53.78 -21.77 -33.15
N ARG A 432 54.03 -23.05 -33.47
CA ARG A 432 53.01 -24.12 -33.40
C ARG A 432 52.75 -24.53 -31.95
N LEU A 433 53.79 -24.68 -31.13
CA LEU A 433 53.68 -24.96 -29.69
C LEU A 433 52.93 -23.85 -28.95
N GLU A 434 53.28 -22.58 -29.17
CA GLU A 434 52.57 -21.41 -28.62
C GLU A 434 51.07 -21.42 -28.98
N ARG A 435 50.73 -21.73 -30.24
CA ARG A 435 49.33 -21.88 -30.67
C ARG A 435 48.61 -23.05 -30.00
N HIS A 436 49.31 -24.12 -29.63
CA HIS A 436 48.73 -25.24 -28.88
C HIS A 436 48.56 -24.92 -27.39
N LEU A 437 49.55 -24.28 -26.75
CA LEU A 437 49.46 -23.78 -25.39
C LEU A 437 48.34 -22.74 -25.25
N HIS A 438 48.22 -21.80 -26.19
CA HIS A 438 47.12 -20.82 -26.21
C HIS A 438 45.74 -21.50 -26.35
N LYS A 439 45.61 -22.52 -27.21
CA LYS A 439 44.37 -23.32 -27.30
C LYS A 439 44.04 -24.03 -25.99
N LEU A 440 45.04 -24.63 -25.32
CA LEU A 440 44.87 -25.34 -24.05
C LEU A 440 44.49 -24.39 -22.91
N VAL A 441 45.15 -23.23 -22.80
CA VAL A 441 44.79 -22.17 -21.85
C VAL A 441 43.37 -21.66 -22.10
N LYS A 442 42.99 -21.41 -23.36
CA LYS A 442 41.64 -20.97 -23.72
C LYS A 442 40.57 -22.04 -23.41
N ALA A 443 40.88 -23.31 -23.61
CA ALA A 443 40.01 -24.43 -23.23
C ALA A 443 39.85 -24.54 -21.70
N ALA A 444 40.93 -24.39 -20.93
CA ALA A 444 40.89 -24.37 -19.47
C ALA A 444 40.07 -23.18 -18.92
N GLN A 445 40.32 -21.97 -19.43
CA GLN A 445 39.53 -20.77 -19.09
C GLN A 445 38.04 -20.95 -19.39
N LEU A 446 37.69 -21.51 -20.56
CA LEU A 446 36.32 -21.79 -20.95
C LEU A 446 35.68 -22.90 -20.09
N SER A 447 36.46 -23.88 -19.63
CA SER A 447 36.02 -24.90 -18.66
C SER A 447 35.73 -24.29 -17.29
N PHE A 448 36.63 -23.47 -16.74
CA PHE A 448 36.42 -22.78 -15.46
C PHE A 448 35.22 -21.82 -15.52
N ALA A 449 35.05 -21.08 -16.62
CA ALA A 449 33.88 -20.23 -16.83
C ALA A 449 32.56 -21.05 -16.88
N LYS A 450 32.53 -22.19 -17.58
CA LYS A 450 31.39 -23.11 -17.57
C LYS A 450 31.10 -23.67 -16.17
N GLY A 451 32.13 -24.08 -15.43
CA GLY A 451 32.00 -24.58 -14.06
C GLY A 451 31.41 -23.54 -13.12
N ALA A 452 31.89 -22.30 -13.17
CA ALA A 452 31.35 -21.19 -12.38
C ALA A 452 29.87 -20.90 -12.73
N LEU A 453 29.50 -20.91 -14.03
CA LEU A 453 28.11 -20.75 -14.46
C LEU A 453 27.22 -21.91 -13.97
N GLN A 454 27.68 -23.16 -14.07
CA GLN A 454 26.96 -24.34 -13.58
C GLN A 454 26.77 -24.30 -12.07
N GLN A 455 27.81 -23.94 -11.29
CA GLN A 455 27.73 -23.88 -9.83
C GLN A 455 26.80 -22.75 -9.35
N ASN A 456 26.81 -21.59 -10.03
CA ASN A 456 25.82 -20.53 -9.81
C ASN A 456 24.39 -20.99 -10.12
N HIS A 457 24.19 -21.75 -11.20
CA HIS A 457 22.88 -22.30 -11.55
C HIS A 457 22.38 -23.33 -10.52
N ILE A 458 23.25 -24.23 -10.04
CA ILE A 458 22.94 -25.19 -8.98
C ILE A 458 22.53 -24.47 -7.69
N GLN A 459 23.29 -23.46 -7.24
CA GLN A 459 22.94 -22.68 -6.05
C GLN A 459 21.61 -21.92 -6.19
N PHE A 460 21.32 -21.40 -7.39
CA PHE A 460 20.02 -20.82 -7.69
C PHE A 460 18.88 -21.84 -7.58
N LEU A 461 19.01 -23.03 -8.21
CA LEU A 461 18.00 -24.10 -8.13
C LEU A 461 17.81 -24.61 -6.70
N LEU A 462 18.88 -24.77 -5.91
CA LEU A 462 18.79 -25.14 -4.50
C LEU A 462 18.00 -24.09 -3.69
N THR A 463 18.23 -22.80 -3.94
CA THR A 463 17.51 -21.70 -3.29
C THR A 463 16.01 -21.75 -3.60
N VAL A 464 15.63 -21.91 -4.87
CA VAL A 464 14.22 -22.01 -5.30
C VAL A 464 13.56 -23.28 -4.73
N ASN A 465 14.23 -24.42 -4.78
CA ASN A 465 13.70 -25.67 -4.25
C ASN A 465 13.51 -25.65 -2.73
N ASN A 466 14.37 -24.96 -1.98
CA ASN A 466 14.22 -24.80 -0.54
C ASN A 466 13.01 -23.93 -0.17
N GLU A 467 12.77 -22.81 -0.88
CA GLU A 467 11.53 -22.03 -0.73
C GLU A 467 10.30 -22.88 -1.05
N ALA A 468 10.33 -23.56 -2.19
CA ALA A 468 9.23 -24.41 -2.63
C ALA A 468 8.95 -25.56 -1.66
N LYS A 469 9.98 -26.12 -0.99
CA LYS A 469 9.85 -27.15 0.03
C LYS A 469 9.12 -26.63 1.28
N VAL A 470 9.53 -25.47 1.82
CA VAL A 470 8.85 -24.83 2.96
C VAL A 470 7.39 -24.54 2.61
N ARG A 471 7.15 -23.93 1.45
CA ARG A 471 5.82 -23.56 0.96
C ARG A 471 4.92 -24.77 0.70
N ARG A 472 5.43 -25.84 0.06
CA ARG A 472 4.67 -27.10 -0.17
C ARG A 472 4.37 -27.85 1.13
N SER A 473 5.26 -27.77 2.14
CA SER A 473 5.00 -28.37 3.46
C SER A 473 3.94 -27.60 4.26
N THR A 474 3.77 -26.30 3.99
CA THR A 474 2.82 -25.43 4.68
C THR A 474 1.40 -25.61 4.13
N LYS A 475 0.57 -26.35 4.85
CA LYS A 475 -0.86 -26.50 4.54
C LYS A 475 -1.55 -25.12 4.46
N SER A 476 -2.39 -24.92 3.43
CA SER A 476 -3.29 -23.75 3.29
C SER A 476 -4.45 -23.84 4.30
N LEU A 477 -4.27 -23.28 5.50
CA LEU A 477 -5.26 -23.19 6.56
C LEU A 477 -5.65 -21.73 6.81
N VAL A 478 -6.89 -21.49 7.26
CA VAL A 478 -7.32 -20.16 7.73
C VAL A 478 -6.72 -19.90 9.11
N LEU A 479 -5.97 -18.79 9.25
CA LEU A 479 -5.34 -18.40 10.52
C LEU A 479 -6.24 -17.49 11.37
N GLY A 480 -7.03 -16.62 10.74
CA GLY A 480 -7.85 -15.64 11.45
C GLY A 480 -9.01 -15.10 10.61
N LYS A 481 -10.02 -14.59 11.33
CA LYS A 481 -11.13 -13.78 10.79
C LYS A 481 -10.96 -12.28 11.05
N ALA A 482 -9.92 -11.87 11.78
CA ALA A 482 -9.60 -10.46 11.92
C ALA A 482 -9.23 -9.89 10.54
N LYS A 483 -9.61 -8.63 10.29
CA LYS A 483 -9.50 -8.00 8.97
C LYS A 483 -8.12 -7.41 8.69
N VAL A 484 -7.35 -7.12 9.73
CA VAL A 484 -5.93 -6.74 9.68
C VAL A 484 -5.20 -7.54 10.77
N MET A 485 -4.06 -8.12 10.43
CA MET A 485 -3.16 -8.82 11.36
C MET A 485 -1.68 -8.56 11.02
N GLY A 486 -0.83 -8.51 12.04
CA GLY A 486 0.63 -8.40 11.89
C GLY A 486 1.30 -9.70 11.45
N TYR A 487 2.56 -9.63 10.99
CA TYR A 487 3.35 -10.82 10.67
C TYR A 487 3.54 -11.73 11.89
N GLU A 488 3.80 -11.13 13.05
CA GLU A 488 4.05 -11.81 14.32
C GLU A 488 2.77 -12.50 14.82
N GLU A 489 1.62 -11.82 14.74
CA GLU A 489 0.30 -12.39 15.00
C GLU A 489 -0.02 -13.58 14.05
N LEU A 490 0.42 -13.51 12.78
CA LEU A 490 0.29 -14.59 11.80
C LEU A 490 1.23 -15.78 12.08
N VAL A 491 2.40 -15.57 12.69
CA VAL A 491 3.30 -16.64 13.13
C VAL A 491 2.73 -17.34 14.36
N GLU A 492 2.35 -16.60 15.39
CA GLU A 492 1.73 -17.14 16.61
C GLU A 492 0.45 -17.94 16.30
N ALA A 493 -0.36 -17.46 15.35
CA ALA A 493 -1.56 -18.16 14.89
C ALA A 493 -1.25 -19.48 14.15
N ARG A 494 -0.07 -19.65 13.54
CA ARG A 494 0.37 -20.95 12.98
C ARG A 494 0.77 -21.90 14.08
N GLU A 495 1.56 -21.45 15.04
CA GLU A 495 2.13 -22.27 16.11
C GLU A 495 1.01 -22.85 16.98
N LYS A 496 0.11 -21.99 17.48
CA LYS A 496 -1.12 -22.39 18.19
C LYS A 496 -2.01 -23.35 17.38
N ARG A 497 -1.94 -23.31 16.04
CA ARG A 497 -2.68 -24.23 15.15
C ARG A 497 -1.97 -25.57 14.99
N ILE A 498 -0.65 -25.59 14.89
CA ILE A 498 0.18 -26.80 14.82
C ILE A 498 0.03 -27.59 16.13
N GLU A 499 0.11 -26.92 17.28
CA GLU A 499 -0.16 -27.50 18.60
C GLU A 499 -1.55 -28.12 18.68
N LYS A 500 -2.59 -27.38 18.26
CA LYS A 500 -3.98 -27.86 18.27
C LYS A 500 -4.19 -29.08 17.38
N ASP A 501 -3.64 -29.07 16.16
CA ASP A 501 -3.72 -30.19 15.24
C ASP A 501 -2.93 -31.41 15.76
N ALA A 502 -1.81 -31.21 16.47
CA ALA A 502 -1.04 -32.26 17.13
C ALA A 502 -1.81 -32.87 18.33
N ALA A 503 -2.37 -32.02 19.21
CA ALA A 503 -3.19 -32.46 20.34
C ALA A 503 -4.45 -33.21 19.89
N GLN A 504 -5.05 -32.82 18.76
CA GLN A 504 -6.16 -33.56 18.15
C GLN A 504 -5.73 -34.94 17.62
N LYS A 505 -4.56 -35.06 16.99
CA LYS A 505 -4.00 -36.37 16.58
C LYS A 505 -3.77 -37.30 17.77
N ALA A 506 -3.14 -36.80 18.84
CA ALA A 506 -2.89 -37.57 20.05
C ALA A 506 -4.20 -38.09 20.68
N LYS A 507 -5.21 -37.22 20.83
CA LYS A 507 -6.56 -37.61 21.31
C LYS A 507 -7.28 -38.59 20.37
N GLY A 508 -7.01 -38.53 19.07
CA GLY A 508 -7.53 -39.48 18.07
C GLY A 508 -6.89 -40.86 18.19
N GLN A 509 -5.56 -40.94 18.40
CA GLN A 509 -4.84 -42.21 18.57
C GLN A 509 -5.25 -42.92 19.87
N GLY A 510 -5.38 -42.20 20.99
CA GLY A 510 -5.81 -42.78 22.27
C GLY A 510 -7.18 -43.49 22.22
N LYS A 511 -8.09 -43.06 21.32
CA LYS A 511 -9.39 -43.73 21.13
C LYS A 511 -9.35 -45.02 20.31
N ARG A 512 -8.27 -45.31 19.58
CA ARG A 512 -8.13 -46.57 18.81
C ARG A 512 -7.61 -47.76 19.65
N GLY A 513 -7.10 -47.53 20.86
CA GLY A 513 -6.49 -48.57 21.69
C GLY A 513 -7.45 -49.43 22.54
N ARG A 514 -8.68 -48.97 22.83
CA ARG A 514 -9.57 -49.66 23.79
C ARG A 514 -10.35 -50.82 23.16
N LYS A 515 -9.65 -51.92 22.89
CA LYS A 515 -10.24 -53.24 22.61
C LYS A 515 -11.12 -53.63 23.82
N ARG A 516 -12.40 -53.95 23.59
CA ARG A 516 -13.36 -54.35 24.63
C ARG A 516 -13.54 -55.87 24.55
N THR A 517 -13.39 -56.57 25.67
CA THR A 517 -13.54 -58.03 25.78
C THR A 517 -14.68 -58.39 26.73
N SER A 518 -15.50 -59.35 26.28
CA SER A 518 -16.33 -60.31 27.06
C SER A 518 -17.10 -59.85 28.31
N ALA A 519 -18.44 -59.86 28.17
CA ALA A 519 -19.44 -60.55 29.04
C ALA A 519 -19.62 -60.10 30.53
N ALA A 520 -20.75 -60.33 31.18
CA ALA A 520 -21.98 -61.08 30.83
C ALA A 520 -23.25 -60.50 31.52
N VAL A 521 -24.44 -60.84 31.02
CA VAL A 521 -25.72 -61.11 31.74
C VAL A 521 -26.27 -60.00 32.69
N GLU A 522 -27.45 -59.39 32.49
CA GLU A 522 -28.48 -59.63 31.46
C GLU A 522 -29.00 -58.34 30.76
N ASP A 523 -30.26 -57.84 30.75
CA ASP A 523 -31.51 -58.08 31.49
C ASP A 523 -32.73 -57.55 30.67
N ASP A 524 -33.98 -57.88 31.04
CA ASP A 524 -35.17 -57.80 30.16
C ASP A 524 -35.97 -56.47 30.24
N THR A 525 -36.35 -55.90 29.09
CA THR A 525 -37.77 -55.58 28.71
C THR A 525 -37.92 -54.76 27.41
N ALA A 526 -38.92 -55.17 26.60
CA ALA A 526 -39.72 -54.39 25.64
C ALA A 526 -39.10 -53.84 24.32
N GLU A 527 -39.62 -54.41 23.22
CA GLU A 527 -39.44 -54.11 21.78
C GLU A 527 -40.49 -53.07 21.24
N PRO A 528 -40.63 -52.72 19.92
CA PRO A 528 -39.65 -52.59 18.81
C PRO A 528 -39.96 -51.49 17.74
N LYS A 529 -39.23 -51.54 16.60
CA LYS A 529 -39.52 -50.98 15.23
C LYS A 529 -39.38 -49.44 15.07
N THR A 530 -38.78 -48.88 14.01
CA THR A 530 -38.10 -49.35 12.77
C THR A 530 -37.19 -48.19 12.22
N LYS A 531 -36.41 -48.25 11.13
CA LYS A 531 -36.25 -49.21 10.01
C LYS A 531 -34.78 -49.30 9.51
N ALA A 532 -34.53 -50.39 8.77
CA ALA A 532 -33.33 -50.86 8.06
C ALA A 532 -32.40 -49.88 7.27
N LYS A 533 -31.14 -50.32 7.09
CA LYS A 533 -30.11 -49.81 6.17
C LYS A 533 -29.17 -50.95 5.73
N ARG A 534 -28.91 -51.17 4.43
CA ARG A 534 -27.81 -51.99 3.85
C ARG A 534 -27.68 -51.71 2.32
N VAL A 535 -26.49 -51.42 1.75
CA VAL A 535 -25.42 -52.34 1.20
C VAL A 535 -25.76 -52.81 -0.23
N THR A 536 -24.87 -52.93 -1.23
CA THR A 536 -23.46 -53.41 -1.28
C THR A 536 -22.55 -52.72 -2.34
N GLU A 537 -21.22 -52.76 -2.08
CA GLU A 537 -20.02 -53.00 -2.95
C GLU A 537 -19.84 -52.49 -4.42
N GLU A 538 -18.56 -52.24 -4.76
CA GLU A 538 -17.98 -52.02 -6.11
C GLU A 538 -17.37 -53.33 -6.68
N PRO A 539 -17.07 -53.38 -7.99
CA PRO A 539 -15.71 -53.79 -8.39
C PRO A 539 -15.07 -52.93 -9.51
N GLN A 540 -13.77 -53.15 -9.72
CA GLN A 540 -12.90 -52.44 -10.68
C GLN A 540 -13.06 -52.92 -12.15
N PRO A 541 -12.71 -52.09 -13.14
CA PRO A 541 -12.40 -52.52 -14.51
C PRO A 541 -10.89 -52.73 -14.73
N SER A 542 -10.54 -53.69 -15.60
CA SER A 542 -9.17 -54.03 -16.02
C SER A 542 -8.79 -53.45 -17.40
N ILE A 543 -7.52 -53.64 -17.81
CA ILE A 543 -6.97 -53.16 -19.08
C ILE A 543 -7.05 -54.25 -20.16
N THR A 544 -7.47 -53.89 -21.38
CA THR A 544 -7.26 -54.70 -22.58
C THR A 544 -6.99 -53.81 -23.81
N LEU A 545 -6.13 -54.29 -24.72
CA LEU A 545 -5.82 -53.66 -26.00
C LEU A 545 -6.60 -54.36 -27.13
N ALA A 546 -7.07 -53.61 -28.13
CA ALA A 546 -7.57 -54.14 -29.40
C ALA A 546 -7.37 -53.13 -30.54
N THR A 547 -7.06 -53.62 -31.74
CA THR A 547 -6.74 -52.83 -32.95
C THR A 547 -7.53 -53.28 -34.15
N THR A 548 -8.27 -52.36 -34.79
CA THR A 548 -8.70 -52.28 -36.21
C THR A 548 -9.50 -50.96 -36.34
N SER A 549 -9.39 -50.05 -37.32
CA SER A 549 -9.12 -50.06 -38.77
C SER A 549 -10.40 -50.01 -39.63
N THR A 550 -10.70 -48.83 -40.21
CA THR A 550 -11.58 -48.57 -41.40
C THR A 550 -13.05 -49.01 -41.29
N VAL A 551 -14.08 -48.32 -41.83
CA VAL A 551 -14.27 -47.65 -43.14
C VAL A 551 -15.18 -46.40 -42.97
N ALA A 552 -15.26 -45.53 -43.99
CA ALA A 552 -16.08 -44.30 -43.98
C ALA A 552 -17.57 -44.51 -44.33
N ALA A 553 -18.42 -43.57 -43.88
CA ALA A 553 -19.77 -43.32 -44.40
C ALA A 553 -20.05 -41.80 -44.40
N VAL A 554 -20.95 -41.35 -45.28
CA VAL A 554 -21.25 -39.92 -45.56
C VAL A 554 -22.75 -39.65 -45.34
N VAL A 555 -23.14 -38.37 -45.32
CA VAL A 555 -24.50 -37.78 -45.29
C VAL A 555 -24.95 -37.30 -43.90
N GLY A 556 -25.44 -36.05 -43.84
CA GLY A 556 -25.95 -35.40 -42.63
C GLY A 556 -25.71 -33.88 -42.63
N ILE A 557 -26.40 -33.14 -43.50
CA ILE A 557 -26.41 -31.65 -43.45
C ILE A 557 -27.54 -31.22 -42.52
N GLU A 558 -27.24 -30.49 -41.45
CA GLU A 558 -28.27 -29.76 -40.69
C GLU A 558 -27.79 -28.39 -40.20
N THR A 559 -28.76 -27.52 -40.01
CA THR A 559 -28.66 -26.04 -40.04
C THR A 559 -27.97 -25.41 -38.82
N ALA A 560 -27.30 -24.27 -39.05
CA ALA A 560 -26.67 -23.49 -37.99
C ALA A 560 -27.71 -22.70 -37.14
N PRO A 561 -27.57 -22.66 -35.79
CA PRO A 561 -28.49 -21.92 -34.93
C PRO A 561 -28.22 -20.40 -34.97
N ALA A 562 -29.30 -19.62 -34.90
CA ALA A 562 -29.26 -18.16 -34.99
C ALA A 562 -28.63 -17.48 -33.74
N PRO A 563 -27.98 -16.31 -33.89
CA PRO A 563 -27.30 -15.62 -32.79
C PRO A 563 -28.27 -15.03 -31.75
N TRP A 564 -27.94 -15.23 -30.48
CA TRP A 564 -28.67 -14.71 -29.31
C TRP A 564 -28.79 -13.18 -29.31
N ARG A 565 -29.96 -12.66 -28.91
CA ARG A 565 -30.17 -11.22 -28.64
C ARG A 565 -30.29 -10.97 -27.13
N ALA A 566 -29.63 -9.94 -26.63
CA ALA A 566 -29.70 -9.56 -25.22
C ALA A 566 -31.00 -8.76 -24.90
N PRO A 567 -31.59 -8.93 -23.70
CA PRO A 567 -32.78 -8.19 -23.29
C PRO A 567 -32.46 -6.73 -22.92
N VAL A 568 -33.35 -5.81 -23.29
CA VAL A 568 -33.24 -4.38 -22.98
C VAL A 568 -33.81 -4.10 -21.58
N ALA A 569 -33.01 -3.47 -20.71
CA ALA A 569 -33.48 -3.01 -19.40
C ALA A 569 -34.32 -1.73 -19.52
N ARG A 570 -35.50 -1.71 -18.88
CA ARG A 570 -36.28 -0.48 -18.64
C ARG A 570 -35.79 0.20 -17.38
N MET A 571 -35.67 1.53 -17.41
CA MET A 571 -35.40 2.34 -16.22
C MET A 571 -36.69 2.59 -15.43
N TYR A 572 -36.56 2.58 -14.10
CA TYR A 572 -37.41 3.24 -13.10
C TYR A 572 -36.51 3.69 -11.96
#